data_AF-A0A972DC70-F1
#
_entry.id   AF-A0A972DC70-F1
#
_cell.length_a   1.000
_cell.length_b   1.000
_cell.length_c   1.000
_cell.angle_alpha   90.00
_cell.angle_beta   90.00
_cell.angle_gamma   90.00
#
_symmetry.space_group_name_H-M   'P 1'
#
loop_
_entity.id
_entity.type
_entity.pdbx_description
1 polymer ?
#
loop_
_entity_poly.entity_id
_entity_poly.type
_entity_poly.pdbx_seq_one_letter_code
_entity_poly.pdbx_strand_id
1 'polypeptide(L)'
;MHPKSGPRPTDSHAERRIYEALAREGALPEGVVGWHSLAFTVNNREHEIDFLLAHPERGFIAIEAKGGQIKLEDGFWLQNGQRMKAPPTKQAIDAAHALARYLREAHHLEPPRFTYAVWFPDMSKPPLPSGDAKGR
;
A
#
# COMPACT_ATOMS: atom_id res chain seq x y z
N MET A 1 11.35 -8.86 -4.08
CA MET A 1 9.94 -9.07 -3.68
C MET A 1 9.76 -10.42 -3.00
N HIS A 2 8.86 -10.48 -2.01
CA HIS A 2 8.38 -11.66 -1.31
C HIS A 2 6.86 -11.80 -1.50
N PRO A 3 6.32 -12.99 -1.83
CA PRO A 3 7.06 -14.23 -2.14
C PRO A 3 8.00 -14.05 -3.35
N LYS A 4 9.00 -14.91 -3.53
CA LYS A 4 9.87 -14.85 -4.74
C LYS A 4 9.27 -15.60 -5.94
N SER A 5 8.33 -16.50 -5.69
CA SER A 5 7.71 -17.38 -6.69
C SER A 5 6.57 -16.72 -7.48
N GLY A 6 6.17 -15.49 -7.12
CA GLY A 6 5.02 -14.81 -7.69
C GLY A 6 4.20 -14.06 -6.62
N PRO A 7 3.18 -13.28 -7.05
CA PRO A 7 2.25 -12.66 -6.13
C PRO A 7 1.48 -13.73 -5.36
N ARG A 8 1.00 -13.39 -4.17
CA ARG A 8 0.00 -14.19 -3.47
C ARG A 8 -1.30 -14.25 -4.30
N PRO A 9 -2.14 -15.28 -4.15
CA PRO A 9 -3.41 -15.35 -4.86
C PRO A 9 -4.22 -14.08 -4.67
N THR A 10 -4.57 -13.43 -5.78
CA THR A 10 -5.35 -12.19 -5.82
C THR A 10 -6.08 -12.13 -7.15
N ASP A 11 -7.34 -11.68 -7.13
CA ASP A 11 -8.12 -11.42 -8.35
C ASP A 11 -7.85 -10.01 -8.90
N SER A 12 -7.06 -9.21 -8.19
CA SER A 12 -6.67 -7.87 -8.59
C SER A 12 -5.59 -7.92 -9.67
N HIS A 13 -5.98 -7.58 -10.91
CA HIS A 13 -5.01 -7.36 -12.00
C HIS A 13 -3.99 -6.26 -11.67
N ALA A 14 -4.40 -5.25 -10.90
CA ALA A 14 -3.54 -4.16 -10.46
C ALA A 14 -2.42 -4.65 -9.54
N GLU A 15 -2.75 -5.48 -8.54
CA GLU A 15 -1.73 -6.09 -7.67
C GLU A 15 -0.77 -6.97 -8.46
N ARG A 16 -1.28 -7.84 -9.36
CA ARG A 16 -0.40 -8.67 -10.22
C ARG A 16 0.58 -7.80 -11.01
N ARG A 17 0.10 -6.72 -11.63
CA ARG A 17 0.93 -5.80 -12.42
C ARG A 17 1.96 -5.06 -11.57
N ILE A 18 1.59 -4.61 -10.38
CA ILE A 18 2.53 -3.97 -9.44
C ILE A 18 3.58 -4.96 -8.97
N TYR A 19 3.18 -6.17 -8.59
CA TYR A 19 4.09 -7.22 -8.17
C TYR A 19 5.12 -7.52 -9.27
N GLU A 20 4.66 -7.75 -10.50
CA GLU A 20 5.54 -8.00 -11.64
C GLU A 20 6.51 -6.85 -11.89
N ALA A 21 6.07 -5.60 -11.75
CA ALA A 21 6.93 -4.43 -11.90
C ALA A 21 8.01 -4.39 -10.81
N LEU A 22 7.65 -4.64 -9.55
CA LEU A 22 8.56 -4.62 -8.40
C LEU A 22 9.47 -5.85 -8.31
N ALA A 23 9.05 -6.98 -8.87
CA ALA A 23 9.81 -8.23 -8.84
C ALA A 23 10.90 -8.31 -9.91
N ARG A 24 10.88 -7.42 -10.91
CA ARG A 24 11.93 -7.33 -11.94
C ARG A 24 13.29 -7.05 -11.32
N GLU A 25 14.32 -7.67 -11.87
CA GLU A 25 15.69 -7.43 -11.46
C GLU A 25 16.04 -5.94 -11.61
N GLY A 26 16.64 -5.36 -10.56
CA GLY A 26 16.99 -3.94 -10.51
C GLY A 26 15.81 -2.97 -10.33
N ALA A 27 14.56 -3.44 -10.20
CA ALA A 27 13.41 -2.55 -10.01
C ALA A 27 13.35 -1.92 -8.62
N LEU A 28 13.82 -2.65 -7.61
CA LEU A 28 13.94 -2.14 -6.24
C LEU A 28 15.34 -1.55 -6.02
N PRO A 29 15.47 -0.41 -5.32
CA PRO A 29 16.76 0.11 -4.91
C PRO A 29 17.53 -0.90 -4.04
N GLU A 30 18.85 -0.75 -3.97
CA GLU A 30 19.70 -1.56 -3.10
C GLU A 30 19.22 -1.50 -1.64
N GLY A 31 19.22 -2.66 -0.96
CA GLY A 31 18.79 -2.79 0.43
C GLY A 31 17.27 -2.73 0.66
N VAL A 32 16.46 -2.47 -0.38
CA VAL A 32 15.00 -2.49 -0.27
C VAL A 32 14.48 -3.91 -0.42
N VAL A 33 13.75 -4.37 0.60
CA VAL A 33 12.98 -5.62 0.57
C VAL A 33 11.52 -5.28 0.43
N GLY A 34 10.82 -5.98 -0.45
CA GLY A 34 9.39 -5.79 -0.68
C GLY A 34 8.58 -7.03 -0.37
N TRP A 35 7.39 -6.87 0.21
CA TRP A 35 6.40 -7.92 0.47
C TRP A 35 5.10 -7.58 -0.22
N HIS A 36 4.43 -8.61 -0.74
CA HIS A 36 3.09 -8.52 -1.29
C HIS A 36 2.09 -9.27 -0.41
N SER A 37 0.94 -8.65 -0.17
CA SER A 37 -0.14 -9.19 0.65
C SER A 37 0.41 -9.61 2.03
N LEU A 38 0.91 -8.60 2.75
CA LEU A 38 1.43 -8.77 4.10
C LEU A 38 0.28 -8.67 5.10
N ALA A 39 -0.22 -9.83 5.53
CA ALA A 39 -1.26 -9.94 6.54
C ALA A 39 -0.67 -10.04 7.96
N PHE A 40 -1.31 -9.36 8.92
CA PHE A 40 -0.96 -9.42 10.34
C PHE A 40 -2.17 -9.05 11.22
N THR A 41 -2.13 -9.44 12.49
CA THR A 41 -3.22 -9.19 13.44
C THR A 41 -2.72 -8.35 14.60
N VAL A 42 -3.42 -7.25 14.89
CA VAL A 42 -3.17 -6.41 16.07
C VAL A 42 -4.50 -6.08 16.74
N ASN A 43 -4.56 -6.20 18.07
CA ASN A 43 -5.79 -5.96 18.85
C ASN A 43 -7.02 -6.73 18.33
N ASN A 44 -6.83 -8.02 18.02
CA ASN A 44 -7.86 -8.92 17.47
C ASN A 44 -8.51 -8.43 16.16
N ARG A 45 -7.81 -7.57 15.41
CA ARG A 45 -8.22 -7.12 14.08
C ARG A 45 -7.16 -7.52 13.07
N GLU A 46 -7.61 -8.11 11.98
CA GLU A 46 -6.77 -8.43 10.83
C GLU A 46 -6.54 -7.18 10.00
N HIS A 47 -5.31 -7.05 9.54
CA HIS A 47 -4.85 -6.00 8.65
C HIS A 47 -4.05 -6.64 7.54
N GLU A 48 -4.12 -6.02 6.36
CA GLU A 48 -3.34 -6.40 5.20
C GLU A 48 -2.73 -5.15 4.58
N ILE A 49 -1.49 -5.27 4.12
CA ILE A 49 -0.83 -4.27 3.28
C ILE A 49 -0.59 -4.93 1.92
N ASP A 50 -1.17 -4.38 0.86
CA ASP A 50 -0.99 -4.91 -0.51
C ASP A 50 0.48 -4.99 -0.87
N PHE A 51 1.23 -3.91 -0.64
CA PHE A 51 2.68 -3.89 -0.82
C PHE A 51 3.40 -3.13 0.28
N LEU A 52 4.33 -3.79 0.96
CA LEU A 52 5.25 -3.16 1.91
C LEU A 52 6.64 -3.13 1.29
N LEU A 53 7.26 -1.95 1.16
CA LEU A 53 8.69 -1.86 0.83
C LEU A 53 9.44 -1.30 2.04
N ALA A 54 10.50 -1.97 2.48
CA ALA A 54 11.28 -1.58 3.65
C ALA A 54 12.78 -1.58 3.37
N HIS A 55 13.48 -0.64 3.98
CA HIS A 55 14.94 -0.56 4.03
C HIS A 55 15.37 -0.38 5.49
N PRO A 56 16.38 -1.11 5.99
CA PRO A 56 16.73 -1.14 7.40
C PRO A 56 17.01 0.26 8.00
N GLU A 57 17.68 1.13 7.24
CA GLU A 57 18.05 2.48 7.73
C GLU A 57 17.04 3.59 7.39
N ARG A 58 16.15 3.35 6.41
CA ARG A 58 15.23 4.39 5.89
C ARG A 58 13.79 4.16 6.34
N GLY A 59 13.47 2.96 6.81
CA GLY A 59 12.15 2.56 7.25
C GLY A 59 11.31 1.97 6.12
N PHE A 60 9.99 2.12 6.17
CA PHE A 60 9.09 1.46 5.23
C PHE A 60 8.04 2.37 4.58
N ILE A 61 7.51 1.93 3.45
CA ILE A 61 6.33 2.49 2.80
C ILE A 61 5.27 1.40 2.64
N ALA A 62 4.06 1.67 3.11
CA ALA A 62 2.89 0.85 2.83
C ALA A 62 2.19 1.41 1.59
N ILE A 63 1.99 0.58 0.57
CA ILE A 63 1.42 0.96 -0.70
C ILE A 63 0.11 0.20 -0.89
N GLU A 64 -0.96 0.96 -1.08
CA GLU A 64 -2.28 0.46 -1.46
C GLU A 64 -2.38 0.40 -2.99
N ALA A 65 -2.81 -0.74 -3.54
CA ALA A 65 -3.02 -0.92 -4.97
C ALA A 65 -4.48 -0.60 -5.33
N LYS A 66 -4.69 0.28 -6.32
CA LYS A 66 -6.03 0.58 -6.84
C LYS A 66 -6.08 0.42 -8.35
N GLY A 67 -6.75 -0.66 -8.77
CA GLY A 67 -6.99 -0.95 -10.18
C GLY A 67 -8.22 -0.27 -10.76
N GLY A 68 -8.26 -0.24 -12.09
CA GLY A 68 -9.32 0.38 -12.87
C GLY A 68 -9.26 1.91 -12.87
N GLN A 69 -10.39 2.53 -13.21
CA GLN A 69 -10.51 3.99 -13.29
C GLN A 69 -10.85 4.56 -11.92
N ILE A 70 -9.93 5.33 -11.35
CA ILE A 70 -10.15 6.06 -10.10
C ILE A 70 -10.42 7.53 -10.38
N LYS A 71 -11.47 8.08 -9.76
CA LYS A 71 -11.82 9.50 -9.84
C LYS A 71 -12.12 10.06 -8.44
N LEU A 72 -11.86 11.34 -8.26
CA LEU A 72 -12.38 12.13 -7.15
C LEU A 72 -13.40 13.10 -7.74
N GLU A 73 -14.68 12.92 -7.41
CA GLU A 73 -15.80 13.70 -7.92
C GLU A 73 -16.69 14.11 -6.74
N ASP A 74 -16.99 15.41 -6.61
CA ASP A 74 -17.79 15.97 -5.51
C ASP A 74 -17.34 15.55 -4.10
N GLY A 75 -16.03 15.39 -3.90
CA GLY A 75 -15.45 14.95 -2.62
C GLY A 75 -15.56 13.44 -2.36
N PHE A 76 -16.04 12.67 -3.33
CA PHE A 76 -16.16 11.22 -3.26
C PHE A 76 -15.16 10.52 -4.18
N TRP A 77 -14.50 9.52 -3.62
CA TRP A 77 -13.68 8.61 -4.39
C TRP A 77 -14.56 7.60 -5.11
N LEU A 78 -14.37 7.48 -6.42
CA LEU A 78 -15.06 6.53 -7.29
C LEU A 78 -14.04 5.56 -7.89
N GLN A 79 -14.39 4.27 -7.91
CA GLN A 79 -13.67 3.23 -8.62
C GLN A 79 -14.62 2.63 -9.67
N ASN A 80 -14.26 2.73 -10.95
CA ASN A 80 -15.09 2.28 -12.07
C ASN A 80 -16.53 2.81 -12.00
N GLY A 81 -16.69 4.07 -11.61
CA GLY A 81 -18.00 4.73 -11.45
C GLY A 81 -18.77 4.38 -10.17
N GLN A 82 -18.23 3.51 -9.32
CA GLN A 82 -18.84 3.13 -8.05
C GLN A 82 -18.16 3.86 -6.89
N ARG A 83 -18.97 4.39 -5.96
CA ARG A 83 -18.44 5.09 -4.78
C ARG A 83 -17.69 4.15 -3.86
N MET A 84 -16.47 4.52 -3.50
CA MET A 84 -15.64 3.81 -2.55
C MET A 84 -16.15 4.05 -1.12
N LYS A 85 -16.08 3.01 -0.27
CA LYS A 85 -16.45 3.10 1.15
C LYS A 85 -15.52 4.02 1.94
N ALA A 86 -14.25 4.09 1.55
CA ALA A 86 -13.24 4.94 2.14
C ALA A 86 -12.27 5.43 1.07
N PRO A 87 -11.65 6.62 1.25
CA PRO A 87 -10.55 7.06 0.40
C PRO A 87 -9.43 6.01 0.32
N PRO A 88 -8.78 5.84 -0.84
CA PRO A 88 -7.66 4.92 -0.96
C PRO A 88 -6.46 5.34 -0.10
N THR A 89 -6.25 6.64 0.05
CA THR A 89 -5.22 7.21 0.94
C THR A 89 -5.46 6.81 2.39
N LYS A 90 -6.71 6.83 2.84
CA LYS A 90 -7.07 6.39 4.20
C LYS A 90 -6.74 4.91 4.44
N GLN A 91 -6.96 4.03 3.47
CA GLN A 91 -6.61 2.61 3.57
C GLN A 91 -5.09 2.43 3.77
N ALA A 92 -4.28 3.11 2.96
CA ALA A 92 -2.83 3.08 3.09
C ALA A 92 -2.31 3.64 4.43
N ILE A 93 -2.89 4.77 4.90
CA ILE A 93 -2.59 5.38 6.21
C ILE A 93 -2.89 4.39 7.33
N ASP A 94 -4.13 3.86 7.35
CA ASP A 94 -4.60 2.98 8.42
C ASP A 94 -3.72 1.71 8.50
N ALA A 95 -3.34 1.15 7.35
CA ALA A 95 -2.48 -0.03 7.29
C ALA A 95 -1.03 0.25 7.77
N ALA A 96 -0.43 1.39 7.36
CA ALA A 96 0.90 1.79 7.83
C ALA A 96 0.94 2.00 9.35
N HIS A 97 -0.07 2.69 9.91
CA HIS A 97 -0.20 2.88 11.35
C HIS A 97 -0.51 1.58 12.10
N ALA A 98 -1.26 0.65 11.49
CA ALA A 98 -1.50 -0.67 12.07
C ALA A 98 -0.19 -1.47 12.16
N LEU A 99 0.67 -1.44 11.14
CA LEU A 99 1.96 -2.12 11.20
C LEU A 99 2.89 -1.50 12.25
N ALA A 100 2.98 -0.17 12.32
CA ALA A 100 3.74 0.49 13.37
C ALA A 100 3.27 0.09 14.78
N ARG A 101 1.94 0.00 14.97
CA ARG A 101 1.36 -0.48 16.22
C ARG A 101 1.71 -1.94 16.50
N TYR A 102 1.59 -2.80 15.49
CA TYR A 102 1.92 -4.21 15.58
C TYR A 102 3.38 -4.43 16.00
N LEU A 103 4.33 -3.70 15.40
CA LEU A 103 5.75 -3.77 15.78
C LEU A 103 5.96 -3.37 17.25
N ARG A 104 5.31 -2.30 17.69
CA ARG A 104 5.44 -1.80 19.07
C ARG A 104 4.78 -2.68 20.11
N GLU A 105 3.54 -3.09 19.87
CA GLU A 105 2.70 -3.78 20.86
C GLU A 105 2.95 -5.30 20.88
N ALA A 106 3.10 -5.93 19.72
CA ALA A 106 3.27 -7.39 19.64
C ALA A 106 4.74 -7.83 19.70
N HIS A 107 5.67 -6.98 19.25
CA HIS A 107 7.10 -7.33 19.16
C HIS A 107 8.02 -6.46 20.02
N HIS A 108 7.47 -5.46 20.73
CA HIS A 108 8.24 -4.54 21.58
C HIS A 108 9.38 -3.82 20.83
N LEU A 109 9.15 -3.52 19.54
CA LEU A 109 10.10 -2.81 18.69
C LEU A 109 9.68 -1.35 18.51
N GLU A 110 10.65 -0.44 18.54
CA GLU A 110 10.41 0.93 18.08
C GLU A 110 10.16 0.95 16.57
N PRO A 111 9.00 1.45 16.11
CA PRO A 111 8.70 1.48 14.69
C PRO A 111 9.71 2.39 13.97
N PRO A 112 10.29 1.94 12.83
CA PRO A 112 11.15 2.82 12.05
C PRO A 112 10.32 3.96 11.44
N ARG A 113 10.98 4.91 10.77
CA ARG A 113 10.28 5.89 9.94
C ARG A 113 9.35 5.18 8.96
N PHE A 114 8.15 5.72 8.75
CA PHE A 114 7.24 5.14 7.77
C PHE A 114 6.43 6.20 7.05
N THR A 115 5.99 5.85 5.86
CA THR A 115 5.05 6.62 5.04
C THR A 115 4.09 5.67 4.31
N TYR A 116 3.20 6.24 3.52
CA TYR A 116 2.21 5.50 2.74
C TYR A 116 2.09 6.07 1.33
N ALA A 117 1.58 5.27 0.41
CA ALA A 117 1.26 5.67 -0.94
C ALA A 117 0.07 4.88 -1.48
N VAL A 118 -0.51 5.38 -2.57
CA VAL A 118 -1.48 4.63 -3.38
C VAL A 118 -0.90 4.52 -4.78
N TRP A 119 -0.90 3.32 -5.34
CA TRP A 119 -0.47 3.07 -6.71
C TRP A 119 -1.67 2.77 -7.60
N PHE A 120 -1.83 3.58 -8.65
CA PHE A 120 -2.84 3.43 -9.70
C PHE A 120 -2.23 2.85 -10.99
N PRO A 121 -1.95 1.54 -11.10
CA PRO A 121 -1.20 0.97 -12.22
C PRO A 121 -1.96 0.99 -13.56
N ASP A 122 -3.29 1.17 -13.50
CA ASP A 122 -4.16 1.20 -14.69
C ASP A 122 -4.44 2.62 -15.19
N MET A 123 -3.84 3.63 -14.55
CA MET A 123 -4.05 5.04 -14.88
C MET A 123 -2.76 5.68 -15.40
N SER A 124 -2.86 6.43 -16.50
CA SER A 124 -1.72 7.17 -17.05
C SER A 124 -1.33 8.40 -16.22
N LYS A 125 -2.26 8.91 -15.41
CA LYS A 125 -2.06 10.01 -14.47
C LYS A 125 -2.86 9.73 -13.20
N PRO A 126 -2.29 9.93 -11.99
CA PRO A 126 -3.05 9.76 -10.77
C PRO A 126 -4.21 10.77 -10.72
N PRO A 127 -5.31 10.45 -10.04
CA PRO A 127 -6.35 11.44 -9.79
C PRO A 127 -5.74 12.53 -8.91
N LEU A 128 -5.68 13.77 -9.41
CA LEU A 128 -5.17 14.88 -8.63
C LEU A 128 -6.12 15.07 -7.44
N PRO A 129 -5.64 14.94 -6.19
CA PRO A 129 -6.48 15.27 -5.06
C PRO A 129 -6.66 16.79 -5.08
N SER A 130 -7.82 17.27 -5.50
CA SER A 130 -8.19 18.68 -5.35
C SER A 130 -8.46 19.08 -3.89
N GLY A 131 -7.88 18.36 -2.90
CA GLY A 131 -8.17 18.57 -1.47
C GLY A 131 -7.38 17.76 -0.45
N ASP A 132 -6.78 16.61 -0.81
CA ASP A 132 -6.12 15.73 0.19
C ASP A 132 -4.68 16.16 0.56
N ALA A 133 -4.17 17.25 -0.01
CA ALA A 133 -2.85 17.80 0.32
C ALA A 133 -2.86 18.72 1.57
N LYS A 134 -3.84 18.59 2.47
CA LYS A 134 -3.77 19.19 3.82
C LYS A 134 -3.46 18.10 4.84
N GLY A 135 -2.19 17.70 4.85
CA GLY A 135 -1.71 16.58 5.65
C GLY A 135 -0.26 16.73 6.10
N ARG A 136 0.09 17.91 6.62
CA ARG A 136 1.00 18.23 7.74
C ARG A 136 1.57 19.64 7.58
#